data_AF-A0A3M2AE75-F1
#
_entry.id   AF-A0A3M2AE75-F1
#
_cell.length_a   1.000
_cell.length_b   1.000
_cell.length_c   1.000
_cell.angle_alpha   90.00
_cell.angle_beta   90.00
_cell.angle_gamma   90.00
#
_symmetry.space_group_name_H-M   'P 1'
#
loop_
_entity.id
_entity.type
_entity.pdbx_description
1 polymer ?
#
loop_
_entity_poly.entity_id
_entity_poly.type
_entity_poly.pdbx_seq_one_letter_code
_entity_poly.pdbx_strand_id
1 'polypeptide(L)'
;MKKYWNEEFETMPVEKRQEFQAQKLRETVAWLYERVPFYKQKLDEKGVKPDDIRTLDDIRHLPFTVKNDLRDNYPFGLCAVPMKDLVRVHASSGTTGKP
;
A
#
# COMPACT_ATOMS: atom_id res chain seq x y z
N MET A 1 -8.84 -31.03 15.35
CA MET A 1 -8.09 -29.85 14.88
C MET A 1 -8.96 -29.11 13.88
N LYS A 2 -9.04 -27.77 13.96
CA LYS A 2 -9.69 -26.99 12.90
C LYS A 2 -8.84 -27.07 11.64
N LYS A 3 -9.49 -27.23 10.47
CA LYS A 3 -8.82 -27.34 9.16
C LYS A 3 -8.19 -26.00 8.72
N TYR A 4 -8.81 -24.89 9.10
CA TYR A 4 -8.39 -23.52 8.77
C TYR A 4 -8.19 -22.71 10.06
N TRP A 5 -7.24 -21.78 10.06
CA TRP A 5 -6.98 -20.88 11.19
C TRP A 5 -8.02 -19.75 11.23
N ASN A 6 -8.30 -19.16 10.08
CA ASN A 6 -9.30 -18.15 9.82
C ASN A 6 -10.20 -18.59 8.66
N GLU A 7 -11.16 -19.44 8.99
CA GLU A 7 -12.09 -20.04 8.03
C GLU A 7 -12.84 -19.02 7.17
N GLU A 8 -13.21 -17.87 7.73
CA GLU A 8 -13.89 -16.77 7.00
C GLU A 8 -13.08 -16.30 5.79
N PHE A 9 -11.78 -16.03 5.95
CA PHE A 9 -10.93 -15.52 4.88
C PHE A 9 -10.31 -16.63 4.04
N GLU A 10 -9.94 -17.75 4.66
CA GLU A 10 -9.31 -18.89 3.96
C GLU A 10 -10.27 -19.63 3.03
N THR A 11 -11.58 -19.54 3.28
CA THR A 11 -12.62 -20.19 2.47
C THR A 11 -13.52 -19.20 1.73
N MET A 12 -13.20 -17.91 1.76
CA MET A 12 -13.97 -16.84 1.13
C MET A 12 -14.19 -17.12 -0.37
N PRO A 13 -15.44 -17.06 -0.88
CA PRO A 13 -15.72 -17.16 -2.31
C PRO A 13 -14.93 -16.13 -3.12
N VAL A 14 -14.57 -16.48 -4.35
CA VAL A 14 -13.69 -15.65 -5.18
C VAL A 14 -14.29 -14.27 -5.43
N GLU A 15 -15.60 -14.16 -5.72
CA GLU A 15 -16.23 -12.86 -5.94
C GLU A 15 -16.17 -11.99 -4.68
N LYS A 16 -16.47 -12.58 -3.52
CA LYS A 16 -16.38 -11.90 -2.21
C LYS A 16 -14.98 -11.45 -1.86
N ARG A 17 -13.98 -12.26 -2.20
CA ARG A 17 -12.57 -11.90 -2.01
C ARG A 17 -12.15 -10.73 -2.88
N GLN A 18 -12.61 -10.68 -4.14
CA GLN A 18 -12.31 -9.56 -5.03
C GLN A 18 -12.99 -8.26 -4.56
N GLU A 19 -14.24 -8.32 -4.11
CA GLU A 19 -14.95 -7.18 -3.49
C GLU A 19 -14.17 -6.67 -2.26
N PHE A 20 -13.77 -7.57 -1.36
CA PHE A 20 -12.98 -7.24 -0.18
C PHE A 20 -11.62 -6.62 -0.53
N GLN A 21 -10.92 -7.18 -1.51
CA GLN A 21 -9.62 -6.68 -1.96
C GLN A 21 -9.75 -5.29 -2.60
N ALA A 22 -10.79 -5.04 -3.40
CA ALA A 22 -11.04 -3.72 -3.99
C ALA A 22 -11.32 -2.67 -2.92
N GLN A 23 -12.12 -3.01 -1.89
CA GLN A 23 -12.35 -2.14 -0.73
C GLN A 23 -11.02 -1.83 -0.01
N LYS A 24 -10.22 -2.86 0.31
CA LYS A 24 -8.94 -2.68 1.01
C LYS A 24 -7.91 -1.89 0.21
N LEU A 25 -7.88 -2.09 -1.11
CA LEU A 25 -7.05 -1.31 -2.02
C LEU A 25 -7.45 0.18 -1.98
N ARG A 26 -8.74 0.49 -2.07
CA ARG A 26 -9.24 1.88 -1.95
C ARG A 26 -8.87 2.52 -0.62
N GLU A 27 -9.09 1.80 0.49
CA GLU A 27 -8.72 2.26 1.84
C GLU A 27 -7.21 2.56 1.93
N THR A 28 -6.37 1.67 1.37
CA THR A 28 -4.91 1.83 1.37
C THR A 28 -4.48 3.04 0.55
N VAL A 29 -5.05 3.22 -0.65
CA VAL A 29 -4.71 4.37 -1.51
C VAL A 29 -5.19 5.67 -0.89
N ALA A 30 -6.39 5.72 -0.31
CA ALA A 30 -6.86 6.89 0.42
C ALA A 30 -5.94 7.24 1.61
N TRP A 31 -5.53 6.22 2.38
CA TRP A 31 -4.63 6.40 3.51
C TRP A 31 -3.30 7.04 3.09
N LEU A 32 -2.68 6.52 2.03
CA LEU A 32 -1.41 7.03 1.51
C LEU A 32 -1.56 8.41 0.87
N TYR A 33 -2.62 8.63 0.10
CA TYR A 33 -2.90 9.90 -0.56
C TYR A 33 -3.07 11.05 0.45
N GLU A 34 -3.69 10.78 1.61
CA GLU A 34 -3.87 11.78 2.67
C GLU A 34 -2.58 12.01 3.49
N ARG A 35 -1.79 10.96 3.74
CA ARG A 35 -0.72 10.99 4.76
C ARG A 35 0.71 11.07 4.23
N VAL A 36 0.93 10.72 2.97
CA VAL A 36 2.29 10.62 2.40
C VAL A 36 2.42 11.56 1.20
N PRO A 37 3.12 12.70 1.33
CA PRO A 37 3.27 13.68 0.25
C PRO A 37 3.77 13.09 -1.07
N PHE A 38 4.71 12.13 -1.01
CA PHE A 38 5.21 11.42 -2.18
C PHE A 38 4.09 10.71 -2.96
N TYR A 39 3.23 9.93 -2.28
CA TYR A 39 2.15 9.21 -2.94
C TYR A 39 1.06 10.14 -3.43
N LYS A 40 0.74 11.21 -2.69
CA LYS A 40 -0.18 12.24 -3.15
C LYS A 40 0.27 12.83 -4.49
N GLN A 41 1.52 13.29 -4.57
CA GLN A 41 2.08 13.85 -5.79
C GLN A 41 2.05 12.84 -6.95
N LYS A 42 2.52 11.61 -6.70
CA LYS A 42 2.63 10.58 -7.74
C LYS A 42 1.26 10.14 -8.28
N LEU A 43 0.23 10.13 -7.44
CA LEU A 43 -1.15 9.87 -7.84
C LEU A 43 -1.75 11.06 -8.60
N ASP A 44 -1.50 12.28 -8.13
CA ASP A 44 -1.94 13.53 -8.80
C ASP A 44 -1.35 13.66 -10.21
N GLU A 45 -0.07 13.35 -10.40
CA GLU A 45 0.60 13.33 -11.71
C GLU A 45 0.00 12.32 -12.69
N LYS A 46 -0.57 11.22 -12.18
CA LYS A 46 -1.31 10.23 -12.97
C LYS A 46 -2.79 10.55 -13.14
N GLY A 47 -3.29 11.59 -12.47
CA GLY A 47 -4.70 11.97 -12.46
C GLY A 47 -5.59 10.93 -11.78
N VAL A 48 -5.05 10.14 -10.85
CA VAL A 48 -5.79 9.07 -10.15
C VAL A 48 -6.13 9.51 -8.73
N LYS A 49 -7.39 9.35 -8.34
CA LYS A 49 -7.90 9.56 -6.98
C LYS A 49 -8.29 8.23 -6.35
N PRO A 50 -8.36 8.16 -5.00
CA PRO A 50 -8.78 6.94 -4.32
C PRO A 50 -10.14 6.40 -4.80
N ASP A 51 -11.10 7.30 -5.04
CA ASP A 51 -12.46 6.94 -5.47
C ASP A 51 -12.56 6.37 -6.89
N ASP A 52 -11.48 6.45 -7.67
CA ASP A 52 -11.39 5.82 -8.99
C ASP A 52 -11.22 4.29 -8.89
N ILE A 53 -10.88 3.77 -7.71
CA ILE A 53 -10.69 2.32 -7.45
C ILE A 53 -12.05 1.69 -7.10
N ARG A 54 -12.73 1.15 -8.11
CA ARG A 54 -14.05 0.53 -7.98
C ARG A 54 -13.98 -0.98 -7.95
N THR A 55 -13.02 -1.54 -8.67
CA THR A 55 -12.75 -2.97 -8.81
C THR A 55 -11.28 -3.27 -8.53
N LEU A 56 -10.94 -4.54 -8.35
CA LEU A 56 -9.55 -4.94 -8.16
C LEU A 56 -8.68 -4.63 -9.39
N ASP A 57 -9.26 -4.69 -10.59
CA ASP A 57 -8.52 -4.47 -11.83
C ASP A 57 -8.08 -3.01 -12.02
N ASP A 58 -8.67 -2.06 -11.28
CA ASP A 58 -8.29 -0.65 -11.31
C ASP A 58 -6.90 -0.39 -10.73
N ILE A 59 -6.31 -1.40 -10.06
CA ILE A 59 -4.90 -1.38 -9.63
C ILE A 59 -3.94 -1.02 -10.77
N ARG A 60 -4.30 -1.34 -12.03
CA ARG A 60 -3.51 -1.03 -13.23
C ARG A 60 -3.32 0.46 -13.47
N HIS A 61 -4.18 1.31 -12.89
CA HIS A 61 -4.09 2.76 -13.01
C HIS A 61 -3.09 3.36 -12.02
N LEU A 62 -2.74 2.61 -10.96
CA LEU A 62 -1.79 3.08 -9.96
C LEU A 62 -0.36 3.08 -10.53
N PRO A 63 0.44 4.12 -10.21
CA PRO A 63 1.84 4.15 -10.58
C PRO A 63 2.64 3.12 -9.76
N PHE A 64 3.65 2.52 -10.38
CA PHE A 64 4.59 1.64 -9.66
C PHE A 64 5.45 2.43 -8.66
N THR A 65 5.71 1.84 -7.50
CA THR A 65 6.79 2.24 -6.59
C THR A 65 8.06 1.47 -6.93
N VAL A 66 9.15 2.16 -7.24
CA VAL A 66 10.45 1.57 -7.59
C VAL A 66 11.49 1.80 -6.51
N LYS A 67 12.59 1.05 -6.52
CA LYS A 67 13.63 1.12 -5.46
C LYS A 67 14.17 2.55 -5.25
N ASN A 68 14.29 3.35 -6.30
CA ASN A 68 14.76 4.72 -6.19
C ASN A 68 13.79 5.59 -5.39
N ASP A 69 12.47 5.41 -5.54
CA ASP A 69 11.48 6.12 -4.71
C ASP A 69 11.74 5.90 -3.21
N LEU A 70 12.06 4.66 -2.83
CA LEU A 70 12.36 4.34 -1.42
C LEU A 70 13.67 4.99 -0.96
N ARG A 71 14.70 5.02 -1.80
CA ARG A 71 16.02 5.61 -1.48
C ARG A 71 15.95 7.12 -1.37
N ASP A 72 15.17 7.77 -2.23
CA ASP A 72 15.01 9.22 -2.27
C ASP A 72 14.19 9.72 -1.09
N ASN A 73 13.30 8.88 -0.55
CA ASN A 73 12.49 9.16 0.63
C ASN A 73 13.06 8.54 1.93
N TYR A 74 14.30 8.04 1.91
CA TYR A 74 14.96 7.51 3.11
C TYR A 74 15.19 8.62 4.16
N PRO A 75 15.06 8.34 5.48
CA PRO A 75 14.71 7.05 6.09
C PRO A 75 13.22 6.77 6.25
N PHE A 76 12.39 7.81 6.39
CA PHE A 76 10.99 7.68 6.83
C PHE A 76 9.99 8.48 6.00
N GLY A 77 10.40 9.03 4.85
CA GLY A 77 9.55 9.87 4.00
C GLY A 77 8.32 9.17 3.41
N LEU A 78 8.30 7.83 3.44
CA LEU A 78 7.15 7.01 3.03
C LEU A 78 6.33 6.46 4.22
N CYS A 79 6.68 6.80 5.46
CA CYS A 79 5.91 6.40 6.62
C CYS A 79 4.55 7.13 6.62
N ALA A 80 3.48 6.35 6.72
CA ALA A 80 2.11 6.87 6.72
C ALA A 80 1.53 7.03 8.15
N VAL A 81 2.40 7.02 9.16
CA VAL A 81 2.07 7.25 10.58
C VAL A 81 3.16 8.13 11.19
N PRO A 82 2.85 8.93 12.23
CA PRO A 82 3.85 9.73 12.92
C PRO A 82 4.86 8.85 13.66
N MET A 83 6.09 9.38 13.83
CA MET A 83 7.22 8.64 14.42
C MET A 83 6.93 8.00 15.78
N LYS A 84 6.07 8.62 16.60
CA LYS A 84 5.69 8.10 17.93
C LYS A 84 4.94 6.76 17.88
N ASP A 85 4.31 6.44 16.75
CA ASP A 85 3.57 5.19 16.56
C ASP A 85 4.45 4.09 15.93
N LEU A 86 5.71 4.40 15.57
CA LEU A 86 6.66 3.44 15.04
C LEU A 86 7.32 2.64 16.17
N VAL A 87 6.97 1.35 16.26
CA VAL A 87 7.49 0.44 17.29
C VAL A 87 8.69 -0.41 16.83
N ARG A 88 9.01 -0.39 15.53
CA ARG A 88 10.08 -1.21 14.94
C ARG A 88 10.59 -0.63 13.63
N VAL A 89 11.89 -0.76 13.38
CA VAL A 89 12.54 -0.42 12.11
C VAL A 89 13.28 -1.64 11.58
N HIS A 90 13.06 -1.95 10.31
CA HIS A 90 13.83 -2.95 9.56
C HIS A 90 14.48 -2.25 8.37
N ALA A 91 15.73 -2.58 8.08
CA ALA A 91 16.48 -2.07 6.94
C ALA A 91 17.03 -3.22 6.12
N SER A 92 17.21 -2.99 4.81
CA SER A 92 17.91 -3.96 3.95
C SER A 92 19.41 -4.00 4.28
N SER A 93 20.12 -5.04 3.85
CA SER A 93 21.57 -5.18 4.09
C SER A 93 22.43 -4.15 3.34
N GLY A 94 21.86 -3.43 2.35
CA GLY A 94 22.46 -2.25 1.73
C GLY A 94 23.88 -2.45 1.20
N THR A 95 24.10 -3.34 0.24
CA THR A 95 25.46 -3.56 -0.32
C THR A 95 25.90 -2.52 -1.36
N THR A 96 24.98 -1.72 -1.90
CA THR A 96 25.23 -0.81 -3.04
C THR A 96 24.75 0.63 -2.83
N GLY A 97 24.36 1.03 -1.61
CA GLY A 97 23.92 2.41 -1.31
C GLY A 97 23.01 2.50 -0.10
N LYS A 98 22.22 3.59 0.00
CA LYS A 98 21.21 3.78 1.05
C LYS A 98 20.28 2.54 1.12
N PRO A 99 20.18 1.86 2.29
CA PRO A 99 19.39 0.65 2.47
C PRO A 99 17.89 0.80 2.13
#